data_AF-A0AAV9XJB0-F1
#
_entry.id   AF-A0AAV9XJB0-F1
#
_cell.length_a   1.000
_cell.length_b   1.000
_cell.length_c   1.000
_cell.angle_alpha   90.00
_cell.angle_beta   90.00
_cell.angle_gamma   90.00
#
_symmetry.space_group_name_H-M   'P 1'
#
loop_
_entity.id
_entity.type
_entity.pdbx_description
1 polymer ?
#
loop_
_entity_poly.entity_id
_entity_poly.type
_entity_poly.pdbx_seq_one_letter_code
_entity_poly.pdbx_strand_id
1 'polypeptide(L)'
;MHEIITVQLGHFANFVGTHFWNIQESYFTFNENEDLSPVDHNVHFRAGLGVDNIETFTPRALIYDLKGGFGSLRKINQLYQDDSALAKIKDLDLNSLWSGKRETRESPRVEKNRFQQSLDGGTEPERLTDETVKYWSDFNRLFYHPRSSVQFTEYEHANSLTPFESFDLGSQLFEESDKEEDILDTHFRAFAEECDLMQGLQLLTTVDDAWGGFATSYIDSLRDEYPKATIWTWALERTDRTSRERLLSKTAASVQSLVGMLPSCTTFVPINIPRPSLRLPSYVIGYDPTSLWRTSALIASALETSLLQSRLRAVGSQLKTMTEVSALLNTNGNQQISTLQLNRLNENIGQIKEAESEDIFPDPVVLSWGGEDKHVFAAHEMLRGIGKSHDSPKIASAKGSRESKTYCNMPLPLLSSFPDLFEQEKGAENKNVKLATSLKTSSSVIDHLKSAQSLVSRVVAFDERETISNGLGELYEAYQEGWGSDSDDFYD
;
A
#
# COMPACT_ATOMS: atom_id res chain seq x y z
N MET A 1 -14.78 8.55 15.14
CA MET A 1 -14.59 8.21 13.71
C MET A 1 -13.88 6.86 13.65
N HIS A 2 -13.53 6.32 12.49
CA HIS A 2 -12.83 5.01 12.39
C HIS A 2 -11.53 5.18 11.62
N GLU A 3 -10.59 5.94 12.19
CA GLU A 3 -9.41 6.45 11.49
C GLU A 3 -8.41 5.34 11.12
N ILE A 4 -7.71 5.55 10.01
CA ILE A 4 -6.65 4.66 9.51
C ILE A 4 -5.35 5.47 9.42
N ILE A 5 -4.29 4.93 10.00
CA ILE A 5 -2.94 5.48 9.89
C ILE A 5 -2.17 4.68 8.84
N THR A 6 -1.57 5.35 7.88
CA THR A 6 -0.79 4.70 6.82
C THR A 6 0.70 4.92 7.06
N VAL A 7 1.48 3.84 7.10
CA VAL A 7 2.94 3.87 7.19
C VAL A 7 3.52 3.40 5.85
N GLN A 8 4.42 4.18 5.28
CA GLN A 8 5.07 3.91 3.99
C GLN A 8 6.57 3.77 4.23
N LEU A 9 7.09 2.59 3.95
CA LEU A 9 8.48 2.23 4.18
C LEU A 9 9.16 1.97 2.85
N GLY A 10 10.00 2.92 2.45
CA GLY A 10 10.87 2.78 1.30
C GLY A 10 10.33 3.35 0.00
N HIS A 11 11.26 3.49 -0.94
CA HIS A 11 11.07 4.33 -2.11
C HIS A 11 9.91 3.89 -3.02
N PHE A 12 9.81 2.58 -3.31
CA PHE A 12 8.73 2.07 -4.15
C PHE A 12 7.37 2.09 -3.43
N ALA A 13 7.35 1.84 -2.12
CA ALA A 13 6.15 2.00 -1.31
C ALA A 13 5.64 3.44 -1.35
N ASN A 14 6.54 4.43 -1.31
CA ASN A 14 6.20 5.85 -1.42
C ASN A 14 5.65 6.22 -2.81
N PHE A 15 6.09 5.57 -3.88
CA PHE A 15 5.48 5.70 -5.22
C PHE A 15 4.01 5.23 -5.23
N VAL A 16 3.73 4.05 -4.67
CA VAL A 16 2.36 3.53 -4.52
C VAL A 16 1.53 4.44 -3.62
N GLY A 17 2.11 4.86 -2.50
CA GLY A 17 1.54 5.77 -1.54
C GLY A 17 1.14 7.12 -2.12
N THR A 18 1.98 7.71 -2.96
CA THR A 18 1.69 9.01 -3.59
C THR A 18 0.49 8.91 -4.53
N HIS A 19 0.38 7.84 -5.33
CA HIS A 19 -0.80 7.60 -6.15
C HIS A 19 -2.06 7.41 -5.31
N PHE A 20 -1.95 6.61 -4.24
CA PHE A 20 -3.04 6.40 -3.30
C PHE A 20 -3.55 7.72 -2.72
N TRP A 21 -2.66 8.59 -2.23
CA TRP A 21 -3.05 9.88 -1.67
C TRP A 21 -3.63 10.84 -2.70
N ASN A 22 -3.03 10.92 -3.88
CA ASN A 22 -3.54 11.73 -4.98
C ASN A 22 -4.98 11.33 -5.34
N ILE A 23 -5.27 10.02 -5.43
CA ILE A 23 -6.62 9.52 -5.68
C ILE A 23 -7.57 9.98 -4.58
N GLN A 24 -7.17 9.88 -3.31
CA GLN A 24 -8.04 10.30 -2.20
C GLN A 24 -8.30 11.81 -2.15
N GLU A 25 -7.31 12.64 -2.50
CA GLU A 25 -7.49 14.10 -2.60
C GLU A 25 -8.63 14.46 -3.56
N SER A 26 -8.77 13.71 -4.65
CA SER A 26 -9.80 13.99 -5.66
C SER A 26 -11.24 13.76 -5.19
N TYR A 27 -11.44 13.12 -4.04
CA TYR A 27 -12.77 12.92 -3.47
C TYR A 27 -13.27 14.12 -2.66
N PHE A 28 -12.39 15.08 -2.33
CA PHE A 28 -12.76 16.26 -1.60
C PHE A 28 -13.74 17.13 -2.40
N THR A 29 -14.87 17.45 -1.77
CA THR A 29 -15.88 18.37 -2.30
C THR A 29 -15.66 19.74 -1.64
N PHE A 30 -15.19 20.71 -2.41
CA PHE A 30 -14.90 22.06 -1.92
C PHE A 30 -16.06 23.04 -2.13
N ASN A 31 -17.04 22.69 -2.96
CA ASN A 31 -18.15 23.55 -3.32
C ASN A 31 -19.39 23.25 -2.44
N GLU A 32 -20.00 24.27 -1.83
CA GLU A 32 -21.21 24.13 -1.00
C GLU A 32 -22.43 23.60 -1.78
N ASN A 33 -22.40 23.69 -3.11
CA ASN A 33 -23.48 23.25 -4.01
C ASN A 33 -23.29 21.81 -4.55
N GLU A 34 -22.18 21.15 -4.22
CA GLU A 34 -21.94 19.76 -4.62
C GLU A 34 -22.50 18.79 -3.57
N ASP A 35 -23.00 17.65 -4.05
CA ASP A 35 -23.42 16.57 -3.17
C ASP A 35 -22.24 16.09 -2.32
N LEU A 36 -22.49 15.82 -1.04
CA LEU A 36 -21.47 15.31 -0.13
C LEU A 36 -20.85 14.03 -0.71
N SER A 37 -19.51 14.01 -0.79
CA SER A 37 -18.78 12.83 -1.26
C SER A 37 -19.20 11.57 -0.49
N PRO A 38 -19.48 10.45 -1.19
CA PRO A 38 -19.78 9.18 -0.54
C PRO A 38 -18.60 8.63 0.25
N VAL A 39 -17.39 9.17 0.06
CA VAL A 39 -16.19 8.81 0.83
C VAL A 39 -16.03 9.77 2.00
N ASP A 40 -15.77 9.22 3.18
CA ASP A 40 -15.41 9.98 4.37
C ASP A 40 -13.91 10.23 4.44
N HIS A 41 -13.50 11.44 4.06
CA HIS A 41 -12.09 11.86 4.06
C HIS A 41 -11.46 11.83 5.45
N ASN A 42 -12.24 12.06 6.51
CA ASN A 42 -11.75 12.14 7.89
C ASN A 42 -11.13 10.82 8.39
N VAL A 43 -11.39 9.71 7.70
CA VAL A 43 -10.80 8.41 8.03
C VAL A 43 -9.29 8.41 7.81
N HIS A 44 -8.80 8.92 6.67
CA HIS A 44 -7.35 8.98 6.40
C HIS A 44 -6.76 10.38 6.50
N PHE A 45 -7.59 11.43 6.55
CA PHE A 45 -7.13 12.81 6.67
C PHE A 45 -7.39 13.34 8.07
N ARG A 46 -6.52 14.26 8.49
CA ARG A 46 -6.67 15.08 9.69
C ARG A 46 -6.94 16.52 9.25
N ALA A 47 -7.92 17.15 9.89
CA ALA A 47 -8.07 18.59 9.84
C ALA A 47 -7.00 19.25 10.72
N GLY A 48 -6.45 20.35 10.26
CA GLY A 48 -5.48 21.16 11.00
C GLY A 48 -5.58 22.61 10.57
N LEU A 49 -4.93 23.51 11.30
CA LEU A 49 -4.88 24.93 10.95
C LEU A 49 -3.50 25.22 10.34
N GLY A 50 -3.49 25.78 9.13
CA GLY A 50 -2.27 26.32 8.52
C GLY A 50 -1.83 27.62 9.18
N VAL A 51 -0.68 28.16 8.76
CA VAL A 51 -0.13 29.45 9.26
C VAL A 51 -1.13 30.60 9.12
N ASP A 52 -2.01 30.56 8.12
CA ASP A 52 -3.05 31.58 7.88
C ASP A 52 -4.35 31.35 8.68
N ASN A 53 -4.38 30.42 9.64
CA ASN A 53 -5.60 29.94 10.32
C ASN A 53 -6.67 29.36 9.37
N ILE A 54 -6.28 29.02 8.14
CA ILE A 54 -7.15 28.32 7.19
C ILE A 54 -7.16 26.84 7.56
N GLU A 55 -8.35 26.23 7.53
CA GLU A 55 -8.50 24.80 7.72
C GLU A 55 -7.82 24.05 6.56
N THR A 56 -6.91 23.16 6.91
CA THR A 56 -6.11 22.36 5.98
C THR A 56 -6.31 20.90 6.30
N PHE A 57 -6.37 20.08 5.26
CA PHE A 57 -6.43 18.64 5.41
C PHE A 57 -5.08 18.04 5.03
N THR A 58 -4.49 17.28 5.94
CA THR A 58 -3.25 16.54 5.67
C THR A 58 -3.48 15.05 5.89
N PRO A 59 -2.82 14.16 5.13
CA PRO A 59 -2.91 12.72 5.35
C PRO A 59 -2.40 12.30 6.73
N ARG A 60 -3.03 11.30 7.33
CA ARG A 60 -2.55 10.53 8.49
C ARG A 60 -1.49 9.52 8.04
N ALA A 61 -0.39 10.05 7.52
CA ALA A 61 0.67 9.28 6.88
C ALA A 61 2.01 9.47 7.59
N LEU A 62 2.75 8.38 7.73
CA LEU A 62 4.18 8.38 8.01
C LEU A 62 4.92 7.83 6.80
N ILE A 63 5.88 8.58 6.29
CA ILE A 63 6.58 8.33 5.04
C ILE A 63 8.07 8.29 5.37
N TYR A 64 8.64 7.09 5.27
CA TYR A 64 10.05 6.82 5.50
C TYR A 64 10.75 6.61 4.17
N ASP A 65 11.87 7.31 3.97
CA ASP A 65 12.74 7.07 2.83
C ASP A 65 14.20 7.37 3.22
N LEU A 66 15.12 6.88 2.40
CA LEU A 66 16.54 7.15 2.57
C LEU A 66 16.89 8.57 2.10
N LYS A 67 18.10 9.00 2.45
CA LYS A 67 18.69 10.23 1.93
C LYS A 67 18.61 10.25 0.40
N GLY A 68 18.09 11.34 -0.16
CA GLY A 68 17.89 11.51 -1.60
C GLY A 68 16.61 10.90 -2.17
N GLY A 69 15.84 10.09 -1.41
CA GLY A 69 14.60 9.47 -1.89
C GLY A 69 13.41 10.43 -2.02
N PHE A 70 13.38 11.51 -1.23
CA PHE A 70 12.30 12.52 -1.22
C PHE A 70 12.28 13.46 -2.43
N GLY A 71 13.25 13.38 -3.33
CA GLY A 71 13.32 14.22 -4.53
C GLY A 71 13.25 15.72 -4.22
N SER A 72 12.25 16.39 -4.80
CA SER A 72 12.04 17.84 -4.64
C SER A 72 11.14 18.22 -3.45
N LEU A 73 10.59 17.23 -2.73
CA LEU A 73 9.70 17.46 -1.58
C LEU A 73 10.47 18.04 -0.39
N ARG A 74 9.90 19.07 0.24
CA ARG A 74 10.45 19.69 1.45
C ARG A 74 9.74 19.16 2.68
N LYS A 75 10.51 18.90 3.75
CA LYS A 75 9.95 18.55 5.07
C LYS A 75 8.99 19.61 5.60
N ILE A 76 9.34 20.89 5.42
CA ILE A 76 8.46 22.04 5.74
C ILE A 76 7.90 22.59 4.44
N ASN A 77 6.62 22.31 4.18
CA ASN A 77 5.88 22.84 3.04
C ASN A 77 5.27 24.21 3.35
N GLN A 78 4.61 24.78 2.35
CA GLN A 78 4.03 26.13 2.40
C GLN A 78 2.99 26.30 3.53
N LEU A 79 2.26 25.24 3.91
CA LEU A 79 1.26 25.33 4.99
C LEU A 79 1.86 25.64 6.36
N TYR A 80 3.14 25.34 6.55
CA TYR A 80 3.87 25.47 7.82
C TYR A 80 5.07 26.43 7.72
N GLN A 81 5.20 27.16 6.60
CA GLN A 81 6.24 28.18 6.46
C GLN A 81 5.79 29.46 7.16
N ASP A 82 6.32 29.70 8.36
CA ASP A 82 6.27 31.02 8.97
C ASP A 82 7.44 31.84 8.42
N ASP A 83 7.14 32.77 7.51
CA ASP A 83 8.11 33.71 6.92
C ASP A 83 8.90 34.47 8.01
N SER A 84 8.29 34.69 9.19
CA SER A 84 8.94 35.37 10.31
C SER A 84 9.95 34.47 11.06
N ALA A 85 9.75 33.15 11.05
CA ALA A 85 10.68 32.18 11.63
C ALA A 85 11.87 31.89 10.70
N LEU A 86 11.64 31.82 9.38
CA LEU A 86 12.70 31.69 8.37
C LEU A 86 13.67 32.89 8.36
N ALA A 87 13.16 34.10 8.61
CA ALA A 87 14.00 35.29 8.78
C ALA A 87 14.89 35.19 10.04
N LYS A 88 14.34 34.69 11.16
CA LYS A 88 15.10 34.50 12.41
C LYS A 88 16.16 33.40 12.32
N ILE A 89 15.91 32.35 11.54
CA ILE A 89 16.88 31.26 11.32
C ILE A 89 18.04 31.71 10.40
N LYS A 90 17.78 32.60 9.43
CA LYS A 90 18.84 33.19 8.60
C LYS A 90 19.79 34.10 9.39
N ASP A 91 19.29 34.73 10.47
CA ASP A 91 20.08 35.61 11.35
C ASP A 91 20.72 34.89 12.54
N LEU A 92 20.40 33.61 12.77
CA LEU A 92 21.05 32.77 13.77
C LEU A 92 22.36 32.24 13.20
N ASP A 93 23.47 32.88 13.56
CA ASP A 93 24.82 32.39 13.28
C ASP A 93 25.09 31.10 14.09
N LEU A 94 24.56 29.98 13.61
CA LEU A 94 24.73 28.63 14.14
C LEU A 94 26.21 28.20 14.22
N ASN A 95 27.13 28.95 13.59
CA ASN A 95 28.56 28.74 13.69
C ASN A 95 29.16 29.20 15.03
N SER A 96 28.47 30.03 15.81
CA SER A 96 28.99 30.52 17.11
C SER A 96 28.92 29.49 18.25
N LEU A 97 28.15 28.39 18.09
CA LEU A 97 27.89 27.44 19.18
C LEU A 97 28.79 26.19 19.16
N TRP A 98 29.56 25.94 18.10
CA TRP A 98 30.39 24.74 17.96
C TRP A 98 31.75 25.07 17.31
N SER A 99 32.84 24.85 18.04
CA SER A 99 34.22 25.18 17.62
C SER A 99 34.91 24.11 16.75
N GLY A 100 34.18 23.13 16.23
CA GLY A 100 34.70 22.07 15.36
C GLY A 100 34.59 22.45 13.89
N LYS A 101 35.57 22.09 13.05
CA LYS A 101 35.47 22.20 11.59
C LYS A 101 34.34 21.29 11.07
N ARG A 102 33.12 21.81 10.93
CA ARG A 102 32.06 21.17 10.16
C ARG A 102 32.25 21.51 8.68
N GLU A 103 32.65 20.53 7.88
CA GLU A 103 32.41 20.61 6.43
C GLU A 103 30.94 20.23 6.19
N THR A 104 30.05 21.22 6.27
CA THR A 104 28.67 21.05 5.81
C THR A 104 28.69 21.00 4.28
N ARG A 105 28.58 19.80 3.71
CA ARG A 105 28.37 19.63 2.26
C ARG A 105 26.87 19.64 1.99
N GLU A 106 26.35 20.78 1.54
CA GLU A 106 24.98 20.87 1.03
C GLU A 106 24.95 20.26 -0.37
N SER A 107 24.21 19.14 -0.53
CA SER A 107 23.94 18.57 -1.86
C SER A 107 23.03 19.52 -2.65
N PRO A 108 23.19 19.60 -3.98
CA PRO A 108 22.30 20.42 -4.81
C PRO A 108 20.86 19.92 -4.67
N ARG A 109 19.92 20.86 -4.49
CA ARG A 109 18.51 20.54 -4.35
C ARG A 109 17.96 20.03 -5.68
N VAL A 110 17.15 18.97 -5.62
CA VAL A 110 16.44 18.47 -6.79
C VAL A 110 15.41 19.53 -7.21
N GLU A 111 15.51 19.97 -8.45
CA GLU A 111 14.57 20.94 -9.00
C GLU A 111 13.20 20.31 -9.23
N LYS A 112 12.14 21.08 -8.96
CA LYS A 112 10.76 20.69 -9.25
C LYS A 112 10.59 20.54 -10.76
N ASN A 113 9.94 19.45 -11.20
CA ASN A 113 9.57 19.30 -12.60
C ASN A 113 8.48 20.32 -13.00
N ARG A 114 8.17 20.40 -14.29
CA ARG A 114 7.18 21.36 -14.80
C ARG A 114 5.77 21.12 -14.27
N PHE A 115 5.39 19.86 -14.06
CA PHE A 115 4.12 19.50 -13.45
C PHE A 115 3.97 20.12 -12.05
N GLN A 116 4.97 19.97 -11.18
CA GLN A 116 5.00 20.55 -9.84
C GLN A 116 5.02 22.08 -9.89
N GLN A 117 5.72 22.68 -10.85
CA GLN A 117 5.71 24.14 -11.04
C GLN A 117 4.33 24.66 -11.46
N SER A 118 3.61 23.96 -12.34
CA SER A 118 2.23 24.30 -12.71
C SER A 118 1.28 24.15 -11.53
N LEU A 119 1.42 23.09 -10.72
CA LEU A 119 0.61 22.89 -9.52
C LEU A 119 0.83 24.01 -8.49
N ASP A 120 2.08 24.36 -8.20
CA ASP A 120 2.42 25.48 -7.31
C ASP A 120 1.85 26.80 -7.82
N GLY A 121 1.81 26.99 -9.15
CA GLY A 121 1.28 28.18 -9.80
C GLY A 121 -0.24 28.20 -9.95
N GLY A 122 -0.94 27.12 -9.60
CA GLY A 122 -2.39 26.98 -9.82
C GLY A 122 -2.80 26.99 -11.29
N THR A 123 -1.88 26.69 -12.21
CA THR A 123 -2.15 26.61 -13.66
C THR A 123 -2.48 25.19 -14.07
N GLU A 124 -2.95 25.02 -15.32
CA GLU A 124 -3.21 23.67 -15.84
C GLU A 124 -1.91 22.83 -15.81
N PRO A 125 -1.94 21.66 -15.14
CA PRO A 125 -0.75 20.86 -14.95
C PRO A 125 -0.25 20.28 -16.28
N GLU A 126 1.04 20.47 -16.57
CA GLU A 126 1.66 19.84 -17.75
C GLU A 126 1.60 18.31 -17.66
N ARG A 127 1.45 17.62 -18.79
CA ARG A 127 1.35 16.16 -18.81
C ARG A 127 2.67 15.51 -18.39
N LEU A 128 2.60 14.61 -17.42
CA LEU A 128 3.73 13.79 -17.00
C LEU A 128 4.06 12.70 -18.04
N THR A 129 5.35 12.40 -18.17
CA THR A 129 5.89 11.26 -18.91
C THR A 129 6.85 10.45 -18.04
N ASP A 130 7.17 9.23 -18.46
CA ASP A 130 8.08 8.34 -17.73
C ASP A 130 9.48 8.95 -17.54
N GLU A 131 9.94 9.80 -18.47
CA GLU A 131 11.23 10.49 -18.38
C GLU A 131 11.21 11.64 -17.37
N THR A 132 10.04 12.23 -17.13
CA THR A 132 9.88 13.38 -16.21
C THR A 132 9.74 12.96 -14.76
N VAL A 133 9.26 11.74 -14.50
CA VAL A 133 9.03 11.22 -13.15
C VAL A 133 10.23 10.40 -12.71
N LYS A 134 11.02 10.94 -11.78
CA LYS A 134 12.20 10.26 -11.21
C LYS A 134 11.98 9.86 -9.76
N TYR A 135 11.29 10.71 -9.01
CA TYR A 135 10.98 10.52 -7.60
C TYR A 135 9.47 10.42 -7.42
N TRP A 136 9.04 9.76 -6.33
CA TRP A 136 7.62 9.71 -5.97
C TRP A 136 7.05 11.11 -5.72
N SER A 137 7.88 12.06 -5.25
CA SER A 137 7.49 13.46 -5.04
C SER A 137 7.10 14.20 -6.33
N ASP A 138 7.54 13.74 -7.50
CA ASP A 138 7.43 14.48 -8.77
C ASP A 138 6.00 14.59 -9.28
N PHE A 139 5.10 13.72 -8.82
CA PHE A 139 3.68 13.74 -9.16
C PHE A 139 2.77 13.88 -7.92
N ASN A 140 3.36 14.18 -6.76
CA ASN A 140 2.62 14.40 -5.52
C ASN A 140 1.82 15.71 -5.60
N ARG A 141 0.54 15.66 -5.20
CA ARG A 141 -0.35 16.84 -5.19
C ARG A 141 -0.58 17.39 -3.78
N LEU A 142 -0.37 16.57 -2.76
CA LEU A 142 -0.76 16.88 -1.39
C LEU A 142 0.36 17.52 -0.58
N PHE A 143 -0.04 18.27 0.44
CA PHE A 143 0.85 18.65 1.53
C PHE A 143 0.75 17.65 2.67
N TYR A 144 1.89 17.27 3.22
CA TYR A 144 1.98 16.40 4.39
C TYR A 144 2.24 17.22 5.66
N HIS A 145 1.92 16.65 6.82
CA HIS A 145 2.34 17.28 8.08
C HIS A 145 3.88 17.19 8.21
N PRO A 146 4.59 18.15 8.83
CA PRO A 146 6.06 18.10 8.94
C PRO A 146 6.60 16.86 9.68
N ARG A 147 5.77 16.25 10.53
CA ARG A 147 6.06 14.97 11.22
C ARG A 147 5.83 13.73 10.35
N SER A 148 5.15 13.86 9.22
CA SER A 148 4.90 12.74 8.30
C SER A 148 6.14 12.30 7.55
N SER A 149 7.10 13.20 7.31
CA SER A 149 8.30 12.88 6.51
C SER A 149 9.50 12.57 7.42
N VAL A 150 9.91 11.30 7.41
CA VAL A 150 11.08 10.80 8.15
C VAL A 150 12.15 10.36 7.16
N GLN A 151 13.35 10.90 7.31
CA GLN A 151 14.48 10.64 6.42
C GLN A 151 15.64 10.05 7.21
N PHE A 152 16.09 8.86 6.79
CA PHE A 152 17.31 8.24 7.30
C PHE A 152 18.52 8.71 6.52
N THR A 153 19.62 8.98 7.21
CA THR A 153 20.83 9.60 6.62
C THR A 153 22.01 8.64 6.50
N GLU A 154 21.90 7.48 7.13
CA GLU A 154 22.88 6.40 7.24
C GLU A 154 23.10 5.73 5.88
N TYR A 155 22.03 5.66 5.08
CA TYR A 155 22.04 5.15 3.71
C TYR A 155 21.50 6.17 2.72
N GLU A 156 21.95 6.05 1.47
CA GLU A 156 21.53 6.91 0.36
C GLU A 156 20.75 6.10 -0.68
N HIS A 157 19.66 6.68 -1.17
CA HIS A 157 18.84 6.09 -2.21
C HIS A 157 19.66 5.85 -3.49
N ALA A 158 19.48 4.67 -4.10
CA ALA A 158 20.16 4.25 -5.32
C ALA A 158 21.70 4.28 -5.25
N ASN A 159 22.28 4.11 -4.06
CA ASN A 159 23.72 4.01 -3.89
C ASN A 159 24.24 2.63 -4.32
N SER A 160 25.11 2.60 -5.33
CA SER A 160 25.70 1.36 -5.87
C SER A 160 26.86 0.79 -5.03
N LEU A 161 27.47 1.60 -4.16
CA LEU A 161 28.60 1.20 -3.32
C LEU A 161 28.14 0.58 -2.00
N THR A 162 27.08 1.12 -1.40
CA THR A 162 26.51 0.67 -0.13
C THR A 162 25.00 0.46 -0.29
N PRO A 163 24.58 -0.61 -1.00
CA PRO A 163 23.18 -0.88 -1.26
C PRO A 163 22.44 -1.29 0.01
N PHE A 164 21.22 -0.78 0.18
CA PHE A 164 20.33 -1.10 1.29
C PHE A 164 19.40 -2.27 0.90
N GLU A 165 19.97 -3.48 0.84
CA GLU A 165 19.30 -4.66 0.24
C GLU A 165 19.11 -5.86 1.17
N SER A 166 19.90 -6.00 2.24
CA SER A 166 19.79 -7.16 3.14
C SER A 166 18.77 -6.92 4.23
N PHE A 167 17.98 -7.95 4.55
CA PHE A 167 17.02 -7.94 5.66
C PHE A 167 17.67 -7.42 6.96
N ASP A 168 18.81 -7.98 7.34
CA ASP A 168 19.52 -7.64 8.58
C ASP A 168 19.92 -6.15 8.67
N LEU A 169 20.30 -5.54 7.54
CA LEU A 169 20.65 -4.11 7.52
C LEU A 169 19.44 -3.23 7.87
N GLY A 170 18.24 -3.67 7.46
CA GLY A 170 16.99 -3.01 7.80
C GLY A 170 16.64 -3.11 9.27
N SER A 171 16.73 -4.32 9.82
CA SER A 171 16.48 -4.56 11.25
C SER A 171 17.50 -3.81 12.11
N GLN A 172 18.78 -3.81 11.72
CA GLN A 172 19.82 -3.04 12.41
C GLN A 172 19.54 -1.53 12.36
N LEU A 173 19.16 -0.98 11.20
CA LEU A 173 18.82 0.44 11.07
C LEU A 173 17.64 0.80 12.00
N PHE A 174 16.62 -0.05 12.07
CA PHE A 174 15.50 0.15 12.98
C PHE A 174 15.97 0.16 14.43
N GLU A 175 16.71 -0.87 14.86
CA GLU A 175 17.19 -0.97 16.25
C GLU A 175 18.08 0.19 16.68
N GLU A 176 18.95 0.68 15.79
CA GLU A 176 19.81 1.82 16.07
C GLU A 176 18.99 3.10 16.19
N SER A 177 18.09 3.33 15.22
CA SER A 177 17.22 4.52 15.20
C SER A 177 16.25 4.55 16.39
N ASP A 178 15.70 3.40 16.77
CA ASP A 178 14.76 3.28 17.89
C ASP A 178 15.44 3.54 19.24
N LYS A 179 16.70 3.09 19.40
CA LYS A 179 17.50 3.43 20.59
C LYS A 179 17.81 4.92 20.70
N GLU A 180 17.92 5.62 19.57
CA GLU A 180 18.26 7.04 19.54
C GLU A 180 17.03 7.95 19.75
N GLU A 181 15.92 7.66 19.07
CA GLU A 181 14.78 8.56 18.98
C GLU A 181 13.45 7.99 19.49
N ASP A 182 13.36 6.69 19.85
CA ASP A 182 12.09 5.98 20.10
C ASP A 182 11.11 6.21 18.93
N ILE A 183 11.24 5.38 17.89
CA ILE A 183 10.57 5.62 16.61
C ILE A 183 9.05 5.71 16.80
N LEU A 184 8.48 4.83 17.63
CA LEU A 184 7.04 4.78 17.83
C LEU A 184 6.54 5.95 18.67
N ASP A 185 7.21 6.30 19.77
CA ASP A 185 6.83 7.47 20.56
C ASP A 185 6.93 8.77 19.75
N THR A 186 8.05 8.96 19.05
CA THR A 186 8.33 10.22 18.35
C THR A 186 7.49 10.39 17.09
N HIS A 187 7.33 9.33 16.29
CA HIS A 187 6.66 9.42 14.99
C HIS A 187 5.21 8.94 15.02
N PHE A 188 4.94 7.78 15.62
CA PHE A 188 3.63 7.13 15.51
C PHE A 188 2.61 7.63 16.54
N ARG A 189 3.01 7.73 17.81
CA ARG A 189 2.11 8.04 18.93
C ARG A 189 1.33 9.33 18.72
N ALA A 190 1.97 10.36 18.18
CA ALA A 190 1.31 11.63 17.85
C ALA A 190 0.11 11.47 16.89
N PHE A 191 0.20 10.60 15.88
CA PHE A 191 -0.92 10.35 14.97
C PHE A 191 -1.97 9.44 15.60
N ALA A 192 -1.56 8.49 16.44
CA ALA A 192 -2.46 7.59 17.16
C ALA A 192 -3.32 8.34 18.18
N GLU A 193 -2.74 9.26 18.95
CA GLU A 193 -3.44 10.10 19.93
C GLU A 193 -4.42 11.09 19.29
N GLU A 194 -4.18 11.49 18.03
CA GLU A 194 -5.08 12.32 17.23
C GLU A 194 -6.28 11.54 16.65
N CYS A 195 -6.36 10.23 16.86
CA CYS A 195 -7.49 9.41 16.42
C CYS A 195 -8.48 9.21 17.56
N ASP A 196 -9.77 9.43 17.30
CA ASP A 196 -10.82 9.14 18.30
C ASP A 196 -10.94 7.63 18.53
N LEU A 197 -10.95 6.86 17.44
CA LEU A 197 -11.03 5.41 17.47
C LEU A 197 -10.34 4.84 16.22
N MET A 198 -9.04 4.56 16.36
CA MET A 198 -8.25 3.93 15.31
C MET A 198 -8.87 2.58 14.90
N GLN A 199 -9.27 2.47 13.64
CA GLN A 199 -9.77 1.24 13.04
C GLN A 199 -8.64 0.26 12.72
N GLY A 200 -7.52 0.78 12.23
CA GLY A 200 -6.39 -0.04 11.84
C GLY A 200 -5.24 0.76 11.26
N LEU A 201 -4.15 0.03 10.99
CA LEU A 201 -2.94 0.54 10.38
C LEU A 201 -2.79 -0.10 9.00
N GLN A 202 -2.37 0.72 8.05
CA GLN A 202 -2.01 0.30 6.70
C GLN A 202 -0.51 0.46 6.52
N LEU A 203 0.21 -0.65 6.40
CA LEU A 203 1.63 -0.65 6.09
C LEU A 203 1.84 -0.89 4.59
N LEU A 204 2.58 -0.03 3.92
CA LEU A 204 3.13 -0.27 2.58
C LEU A 204 4.64 -0.39 2.72
N THR A 205 5.20 -1.53 2.30
CA THR A 205 6.66 -1.75 2.36
C THR A 205 7.11 -2.60 1.20
N THR A 206 8.35 -2.41 0.77
CA THR A 206 9.05 -3.44 0.00
C THR A 206 9.48 -4.58 0.92
N VAL A 207 9.49 -5.80 0.40
CA VAL A 207 9.90 -7.00 1.18
C VAL A 207 11.10 -7.70 0.59
N ASP A 208 11.47 -7.38 -0.66
CA ASP A 208 12.62 -7.97 -1.35
C ASP A 208 13.94 -7.18 -1.14
N ASP A 209 13.96 -6.24 -0.19
CA ASP A 209 15.12 -5.44 0.19
C ASP A 209 15.18 -5.21 1.70
N ALA A 210 16.10 -4.35 2.15
CA ALA A 210 16.31 -4.09 3.58
C ALA A 210 15.09 -3.46 4.26
N TRP A 211 14.17 -2.80 3.53
CA TRP A 211 12.94 -2.29 4.16
C TRP A 211 12.08 -3.42 4.74
N GLY A 212 12.20 -4.65 4.24
CA GLY A 212 11.51 -5.80 4.80
C GLY A 212 11.93 -6.11 6.25
N GLY A 213 13.23 -5.98 6.56
CA GLY A 213 13.75 -6.13 7.92
C GLY A 213 13.35 -4.98 8.84
N PHE A 214 13.44 -3.75 8.34
CA PHE A 214 12.97 -2.56 9.06
C PHE A 214 11.47 -2.68 9.37
N ALA A 215 10.66 -3.07 8.38
CA ALA A 215 9.22 -3.24 8.51
C ALA A 215 8.85 -4.32 9.52
N THR A 216 9.59 -5.44 9.56
CA THR A 216 9.40 -6.50 10.55
C THR A 216 9.56 -5.97 11.97
N SER A 217 10.70 -5.34 12.27
CA SER A 217 10.96 -4.77 13.60
C SER A 217 9.96 -3.66 13.96
N TYR A 218 9.56 -2.84 12.98
CA TYR A 218 8.56 -1.79 13.16
C TYR A 218 7.18 -2.35 13.54
N ILE A 219 6.70 -3.40 12.87
CA ILE A 219 5.39 -3.96 13.19
C ILE A 219 5.38 -4.78 14.48
N ASP A 220 6.49 -5.40 14.84
CA ASP A 220 6.63 -6.11 16.12
C ASP A 220 6.51 -5.12 17.27
N SER A 221 7.24 -4.01 17.18
CA SER A 221 7.15 -2.91 18.14
C SER A 221 5.72 -2.33 18.20
N LEU A 222 5.07 -2.16 17.05
CA LEU A 222 3.66 -1.72 17.01
C LEU A 222 2.70 -2.73 17.63
N ARG A 223 2.95 -4.03 17.44
CA ARG A 223 2.11 -5.10 17.99
C ARG A 223 2.26 -5.18 19.51
N ASP A 224 3.44 -4.89 20.05
CA ASP A 224 3.67 -4.81 21.49
C ASP A 224 2.93 -3.60 22.12
N GLU A 225 2.99 -2.43 21.48
CA GLU A 225 2.33 -1.22 21.99
C GLU A 225 0.81 -1.21 21.73
N TYR A 226 0.37 -1.74 20.57
CA TYR A 226 -1.03 -1.82 20.16
C TYR A 226 -1.48 -3.26 19.83
N PRO A 227 -1.57 -4.16 20.83
CA PRO A 227 -1.84 -5.60 20.60
C PRO A 227 -3.11 -5.92 19.84
N LYS A 228 -4.14 -5.06 19.95
CA LYS A 228 -5.45 -5.28 19.32
C LYS A 228 -5.62 -4.56 17.98
N ALA A 229 -4.61 -3.79 17.53
CA ALA A 229 -4.74 -3.03 16.31
C ALA A 229 -4.79 -3.96 15.08
N THR A 230 -5.69 -3.65 14.15
CA THR A 230 -5.72 -4.34 12.86
C THR A 230 -4.59 -3.80 11.99
N ILE A 231 -3.63 -4.64 11.59
CA ILE A 231 -2.50 -4.23 10.76
C ILE A 231 -2.62 -4.93 9.40
N TRP A 232 -2.79 -4.15 8.34
CA TRP A 232 -2.76 -4.63 6.96
C TRP A 232 -1.42 -4.29 6.33
N THR A 233 -0.72 -5.30 5.83
CA THR A 233 0.58 -5.13 5.20
C THR A 233 0.48 -5.40 3.71
N TRP A 234 0.69 -4.35 2.90
CA TRP A 234 0.86 -4.43 1.47
C TRP A 234 2.35 -4.69 1.18
N ALA A 235 2.68 -5.96 1.04
CA ALA A 235 4.04 -6.43 0.84
C ALA A 235 4.42 -6.36 -0.65
N LEU A 236 5.17 -5.33 -1.02
CA LEU A 236 5.56 -5.08 -2.39
C LEU A 236 6.84 -5.84 -2.73
N GLU A 237 6.78 -6.65 -3.78
CA GLU A 237 7.91 -7.39 -4.34
C GLU A 237 8.20 -6.91 -5.75
N ARG A 238 9.48 -6.67 -6.03
CA ARG A 238 9.92 -6.25 -7.35
C ARG A 238 10.88 -7.23 -8.00
N THR A 239 10.42 -7.83 -9.09
CA THR A 239 11.27 -8.69 -9.92
C THR A 239 12.00 -7.85 -10.97
N ASP A 240 13.11 -7.23 -10.59
CA ASP A 240 13.99 -6.54 -11.53
C ASP A 240 14.97 -7.53 -12.22
N ARG A 241 15.37 -7.24 -13.46
CA ARG A 241 16.39 -8.03 -14.17
C ARG A 241 17.74 -7.85 -13.47
N THR A 242 18.13 -8.83 -12.67
CA THR A 242 19.34 -8.79 -11.85
C THR A 242 20.18 -10.05 -12.02
N SER A 243 21.41 -10.04 -11.47
CA SER A 243 22.24 -11.24 -11.42
C SER A 243 21.55 -12.33 -10.60
N ARG A 244 21.85 -13.60 -10.90
CA ARG A 244 21.28 -14.74 -10.17
C ARG A 244 21.51 -14.65 -8.65
N GLU A 245 22.69 -14.21 -8.24
CA GLU A 245 23.06 -14.05 -6.84
C GLU A 245 22.22 -12.99 -6.13
N ARG A 246 22.02 -11.82 -6.78
CA ARG A 246 21.18 -10.76 -6.23
C ARG A 246 19.71 -11.17 -6.18
N LEU A 247 19.23 -11.90 -7.18
CA LEU A 247 17.89 -12.47 -7.16
C LEU A 247 17.68 -13.46 -5.99
N LEU A 248 18.67 -14.32 -5.72
CA LEU A 248 18.61 -15.23 -4.57
C LEU A 248 18.58 -14.47 -3.25
N SER A 249 19.39 -13.41 -3.12
CA SER A 249 19.44 -12.56 -1.92
C SER A 249 18.11 -11.83 -1.71
N LYS A 250 17.55 -11.22 -2.75
CA LYS A 250 16.21 -10.60 -2.73
C LYS A 250 15.11 -11.58 -2.34
N THR A 251 15.17 -12.80 -2.88
CA THR A 251 14.19 -13.84 -2.54
C THR A 251 14.34 -14.28 -1.09
N ALA A 252 15.56 -14.39 -0.58
CA ALA A 252 15.79 -14.69 0.84
C ALA A 252 15.23 -13.57 1.74
N ALA A 253 15.48 -12.30 1.40
CA ALA A 253 14.94 -11.15 2.11
C ALA A 253 13.39 -11.14 2.11
N SER A 254 12.76 -11.42 0.96
CA SER A 254 11.29 -11.55 0.87
C SER A 254 10.74 -12.64 1.80
N VAL A 255 11.42 -13.78 1.88
CA VAL A 255 10.98 -14.88 2.74
C VAL A 255 11.22 -14.60 4.23
N GLN A 256 12.37 -14.01 4.59
CA GLN A 256 12.64 -13.53 5.96
C GLN A 256 11.58 -12.51 6.38
N SER A 257 11.26 -11.56 5.51
CA SER A 257 10.22 -10.55 5.70
C SER A 257 8.83 -11.16 5.86
N LEU A 258 8.48 -12.15 5.03
CA LEU A 258 7.20 -12.86 5.13
C LEU A 258 7.05 -13.56 6.49
N VAL A 259 8.03 -14.38 6.86
CA VAL A 259 7.98 -15.16 8.11
C VAL A 259 8.09 -14.26 9.33
N GLY A 260 8.92 -13.22 9.27
CA GLY A 260 9.07 -12.23 10.34
C GLY A 260 7.80 -11.41 10.55
N MET A 261 7.15 -10.95 9.48
CA MET A 261 6.01 -10.04 9.62
C MET A 261 4.67 -10.73 9.95
N LEU A 262 4.47 -11.96 9.47
CA LEU A 262 3.17 -12.63 9.57
C LEU A 262 2.58 -12.72 10.99
N PRO A 263 3.36 -13.07 12.04
CA PRO A 263 2.84 -13.15 13.41
C PRO A 263 2.24 -11.83 13.92
N SER A 264 2.79 -10.70 13.48
CA SER A 264 2.39 -9.36 13.91
C SER A 264 1.34 -8.72 12.99
N CYS A 265 1.10 -9.29 11.81
CA CYS A 265 0.11 -8.82 10.83
C CYS A 265 -1.29 -9.38 11.08
N THR A 266 -2.34 -8.61 10.76
CA THR A 266 -3.71 -9.13 10.73
C THR A 266 -4.07 -9.64 9.33
N THR A 267 -3.60 -8.95 8.29
CA THR A 267 -3.73 -9.39 6.90
C THR A 267 -2.46 -9.02 6.15
N PHE A 268 -1.86 -9.99 5.48
CA PHE A 268 -0.67 -9.84 4.66
C PHE A 268 -1.06 -10.01 3.19
N VAL A 269 -0.87 -8.97 2.39
CA VAL A 269 -1.21 -8.97 0.97
C VAL A 269 0.08 -8.86 0.15
N PRO A 270 0.60 -9.98 -0.39
CA PRO A 270 1.77 -9.94 -1.25
C PRO A 270 1.40 -9.34 -2.60
N ILE A 271 2.20 -8.43 -3.13
CA ILE A 271 2.01 -7.79 -4.43
C ILE A 271 3.31 -7.98 -5.21
N ASN A 272 3.26 -8.70 -6.33
CA ASN A 272 4.44 -9.02 -7.14
C ASN A 272 4.21 -8.62 -8.60
N ILE A 273 4.58 -7.36 -8.89
CA ILE A 273 4.50 -6.76 -10.22
C ILE A 273 5.78 -5.91 -10.43
N PRO A 274 6.45 -6.00 -11.60
CA PRO A 274 6.23 -6.93 -12.70
C PRO A 274 6.76 -8.32 -12.38
N ARG A 275 6.08 -9.37 -12.87
CA ARG A 275 6.65 -10.72 -12.94
C ARG A 275 6.68 -11.23 -14.38
N PRO A 276 7.68 -12.03 -14.80
CA PRO A 276 7.83 -12.45 -16.20
C PRO A 276 6.63 -13.20 -16.80
N SER A 277 5.82 -13.85 -15.97
CA SER A 277 4.61 -14.59 -16.38
C SER A 277 3.34 -13.73 -16.43
N LEU A 278 3.41 -12.46 -16.05
CA LEU A 278 2.24 -11.58 -15.97
C LEU A 278 1.76 -11.25 -17.39
N ARG A 279 0.66 -11.88 -17.80
CA ARG A 279 -0.13 -11.41 -18.94
C ARG A 279 -1.09 -10.35 -18.42
N LEU A 280 -1.01 -9.17 -19.01
CA LEU A 280 -1.96 -8.11 -18.71
C LEU A 280 -3.16 -8.18 -19.65
N PRO A 281 -4.37 -8.00 -19.13
CA PRO A 281 -5.58 -7.88 -19.94
C PRO A 281 -5.50 -6.72 -20.93
N SER A 282 -6.26 -6.83 -22.01
CA SER A 282 -6.25 -5.83 -23.12
C SER A 282 -6.64 -4.41 -22.68
N TYR A 283 -7.43 -4.28 -21.60
CA TYR A 283 -7.82 -2.98 -21.07
C TYR A 283 -6.67 -2.23 -20.39
N VAL A 284 -5.53 -2.88 -20.11
CA VAL A 284 -4.32 -2.27 -19.56
C VAL A 284 -3.36 -1.96 -20.71
N ILE A 285 -3.45 -0.75 -21.27
CA ILE A 285 -2.78 -0.38 -22.52
C ILE A 285 -1.43 0.33 -22.33
N GLY A 286 -1.24 1.02 -21.20
CA GLY A 286 -0.09 1.89 -20.98
C GLY A 286 0.86 1.40 -19.90
N TYR A 287 0.87 0.10 -19.61
CA TYR A 287 1.74 -0.44 -18.58
C TYR A 287 3.17 -0.66 -19.09
N ASP A 288 4.15 -0.21 -18.31
CA ASP A 288 5.57 -0.50 -18.52
C ASP A 288 6.14 -1.06 -17.21
N PRO A 289 6.67 -2.31 -17.21
CA PRO A 289 7.27 -2.92 -16.02
C PRO A 289 8.49 -2.19 -15.47
N THR A 290 9.18 -1.38 -16.30
CA THR A 290 10.39 -0.66 -15.88
C THR A 290 10.08 0.69 -15.24
N SER A 291 8.90 1.25 -15.52
CA SER A 291 8.46 2.53 -14.98
C SER A 291 7.85 2.37 -13.60
N LEU A 292 8.46 3.01 -12.59
CA LEU A 292 7.95 3.00 -11.22
C LEU A 292 6.61 3.69 -11.14
N TRP A 293 6.45 4.78 -11.89
CA TRP A 293 5.23 5.58 -11.93
C TRP A 293 4.03 4.78 -12.45
N ARG A 294 4.21 3.98 -13.51
CA ARG A 294 3.15 3.14 -14.10
C ARG A 294 2.83 1.90 -13.28
N THR A 295 3.85 1.19 -12.82
CA THR A 295 3.67 -0.01 -11.98
C THR A 295 2.96 0.34 -10.67
N SER A 296 3.41 1.39 -9.99
CA SER A 296 2.81 1.83 -8.74
C SER A 296 1.38 2.36 -8.90
N ALA A 297 1.06 3.01 -10.02
CA ALA A 297 -0.29 3.47 -10.33
C ALA A 297 -1.29 2.30 -10.47
N LEU A 298 -0.89 1.21 -11.12
CA LEU A 298 -1.72 0.00 -11.22
C LEU A 298 -1.97 -0.63 -9.85
N ILE A 299 -0.92 -0.74 -9.03
CA ILE A 299 -1.02 -1.26 -7.65
C ILE A 299 -1.91 -0.34 -6.81
N ALA A 300 -1.71 0.98 -6.87
CA ALA A 300 -2.50 1.96 -6.13
C ALA A 300 -3.98 1.92 -6.53
N SER A 301 -4.30 1.68 -7.81
CA SER A 301 -5.69 1.53 -8.26
C SER A 301 -6.39 0.35 -7.58
N ALA A 302 -5.68 -0.78 -7.47
CA ALA A 302 -6.20 -1.97 -6.83
C ALA A 302 -6.28 -1.79 -5.30
N LEU A 303 -5.22 -1.27 -4.69
CA LEU A 303 -5.15 -1.01 -3.26
C LEU A 303 -6.24 -0.03 -2.80
N GLU A 304 -6.39 1.10 -3.50
CA GLU A 304 -7.39 2.11 -3.14
C GLU A 304 -8.81 1.58 -3.29
N THR A 305 -9.10 0.87 -4.40
CA THR A 305 -10.40 0.23 -4.62
C THR A 305 -10.68 -0.83 -3.54
N SER A 306 -9.68 -1.62 -3.14
CA SER A 306 -9.84 -2.68 -2.14
C SER A 306 -10.00 -2.17 -0.70
N LEU A 307 -9.68 -0.91 -0.41
CA LEU A 307 -9.85 -0.28 0.90
C LEU A 307 -11.03 0.70 0.93
N LEU A 308 -11.66 0.98 -0.21
CA LEU A 308 -12.72 1.98 -0.34
C LEU A 308 -13.88 1.71 0.63
N GLN A 309 -14.27 0.45 0.85
CA GLN A 309 -15.36 0.07 1.76
C GLN A 309 -15.15 0.50 3.22
N SER A 310 -13.90 0.68 3.66
CA SER A 310 -13.59 1.13 5.01
C SER A 310 -13.84 2.63 5.24
N ARG A 311 -14.17 3.36 4.17
CA ARG A 311 -14.35 4.82 4.18
C ARG A 311 -15.71 5.29 3.64
N LEU A 312 -16.59 4.40 3.19
CA LEU A 312 -17.87 4.82 2.63
C LEU A 312 -18.79 5.40 3.71
N ARG A 313 -19.49 6.50 3.43
CA ARG A 313 -20.49 7.03 4.38
C ARG A 313 -21.68 6.08 4.48
N ALA A 314 -22.25 5.96 5.69
CA ALA A 314 -23.22 4.94 6.09
C ALA A 314 -24.63 5.04 5.48
N VAL A 315 -24.78 5.56 4.26
CA VAL A 315 -26.08 5.58 3.57
C VAL A 315 -26.29 4.22 2.89
N GLY A 316 -26.82 3.24 3.64
CA GLY A 316 -27.30 1.97 3.06
C GLY A 316 -26.52 0.68 3.35
N SER A 317 -25.90 0.54 4.53
CA SER A 317 -25.49 -0.78 5.09
C SER A 317 -24.43 -1.58 4.31
N GLN A 318 -23.37 -0.96 3.79
CA GLN A 318 -22.22 -1.70 3.20
C GLN A 318 -20.84 -1.26 3.70
N LEU A 319 -20.78 -0.54 4.82
CA LEU A 319 -19.52 -0.28 5.52
C LEU A 319 -18.94 -1.60 6.01
N LYS A 320 -17.67 -1.84 5.68
CA LYS A 320 -16.89 -2.91 6.27
C LYS A 320 -15.56 -2.35 6.74
N THR A 321 -15.31 -2.43 8.04
CA THR A 321 -14.03 -2.01 8.61
C THR A 321 -12.91 -2.95 8.14
N MET A 322 -11.65 -2.51 8.22
CA MET A 322 -10.51 -3.38 7.95
C MET A 322 -10.55 -4.67 8.80
N THR A 323 -10.94 -4.56 10.06
CA THR A 323 -11.07 -5.70 10.99
C THR A 323 -12.12 -6.70 10.53
N GLU A 324 -13.29 -6.22 10.07
CA GLU A 324 -14.36 -7.08 9.57
C GLU A 324 -13.97 -7.81 8.27
N VAL A 325 -13.26 -7.13 7.37
CA VAL A 325 -12.75 -7.76 6.15
C VAL A 325 -11.65 -8.78 6.48
N SER A 326 -10.74 -8.47 7.40
CA SER A 326 -9.73 -9.44 7.88
C SER A 326 -10.37 -10.67 8.51
N ALA A 327 -11.37 -10.49 9.38
CA ALA A 327 -12.07 -11.59 10.04
C ALA A 327 -12.86 -12.46 9.05
N LEU A 328 -13.35 -11.86 7.95
CA LEU A 328 -13.96 -12.59 6.85
C LEU A 328 -12.93 -13.44 6.11
N LEU A 329 -11.77 -12.86 5.78
CA LEU A 329 -10.72 -13.50 4.98
C LEU A 329 -9.94 -14.56 5.75
N ASN A 330 -9.80 -14.42 7.07
CA ASN A 330 -9.10 -15.37 7.94
C ASN A 330 -10.09 -16.31 8.63
N THR A 331 -10.62 -17.29 7.89
CA THR A 331 -11.68 -18.19 8.37
C THR A 331 -11.27 -19.04 9.56
N ASN A 332 -10.02 -19.54 9.57
CA ASN A 332 -9.51 -20.50 10.54
C ASN A 332 -8.59 -19.89 11.62
N GLY A 333 -8.36 -18.56 11.57
CA GLY A 333 -7.50 -17.83 12.50
C GLY A 333 -6.01 -17.82 12.12
N ASN A 334 -5.54 -18.77 11.31
CA ASN A 334 -4.15 -18.91 10.86
C ASN A 334 -3.95 -18.64 9.35
N GLN A 335 -4.92 -18.01 8.69
CA GLN A 335 -4.92 -17.72 7.26
C GLN A 335 -4.84 -16.21 7.00
N GLN A 336 -3.69 -15.62 7.32
CA GLN A 336 -3.48 -14.16 7.26
C GLN A 336 -3.11 -13.64 5.85
N ILE A 337 -2.64 -14.51 4.96
CA ILE A 337 -2.26 -14.19 3.58
C ILE A 337 -3.50 -14.12 2.70
N SER A 338 -3.70 -12.98 2.03
CA SER A 338 -4.75 -12.78 1.04
C SER A 338 -4.18 -12.29 -0.28
N THR A 339 -4.64 -12.84 -1.40
CA THR A 339 -4.24 -12.45 -2.75
C THR A 339 -5.18 -11.40 -3.31
N LEU A 340 -4.64 -10.46 -4.09
CA LEU A 340 -5.35 -9.35 -4.71
C LEU A 340 -5.42 -9.53 -6.23
N GLN A 341 -6.63 -9.38 -6.74
CA GLN A 341 -6.93 -9.31 -8.17
C GLN A 341 -7.65 -7.99 -8.48
N LEU A 342 -7.37 -7.43 -9.65
CA LEU A 342 -8.06 -6.26 -10.19
C LEU A 342 -8.70 -6.64 -11.51
N ASN A 343 -9.93 -6.18 -11.74
CA ASN A 343 -10.57 -6.25 -13.04
C ASN A 343 -11.22 -4.93 -13.41
N ARG A 344 -11.33 -4.66 -14.72
CA ARG A 344 -12.14 -3.57 -15.24
C ARG A 344 -13.59 -4.03 -15.44
N LEU A 345 -14.52 -3.18 -15.02
CA LEU A 345 -15.95 -3.43 -15.19
C LEU A 345 -16.48 -2.77 -16.48
N ASN A 346 -17.32 -3.49 -17.21
CA ASN A 346 -18.00 -3.00 -18.41
C ASN A 346 -19.36 -2.36 -18.04
N GLU A 347 -19.86 -1.44 -18.89
CA GLU A 347 -21.11 -0.71 -18.63
C GLU A 347 -22.36 -1.60 -18.48
N ASN A 348 -22.38 -2.75 -19.13
CA ASN A 348 -23.54 -3.64 -19.18
C ASN A 348 -23.84 -4.40 -17.88
N ILE A 349 -22.95 -4.35 -16.89
CA ILE A 349 -23.12 -5.04 -15.60
C ILE A 349 -24.33 -4.47 -14.81
N GLY A 350 -24.75 -3.23 -15.08
CA GLY A 350 -25.97 -2.65 -14.51
C GLY A 350 -27.29 -3.21 -15.07
N GLN A 351 -27.26 -3.99 -16.16
CA GLN A 351 -28.43 -4.64 -16.78
C GLN A 351 -28.43 -6.17 -16.63
N ILE A 352 -27.70 -6.71 -15.64
CA ILE A 352 -27.68 -8.16 -15.40
C ILE A 352 -29.07 -8.60 -14.93
N LYS A 353 -29.80 -9.27 -15.84
CA LYS A 353 -30.99 -10.06 -15.49
C LYS A 353 -30.56 -11.29 -14.71
N GLU A 354 -31.38 -11.70 -13.75
CA GLU A 354 -31.19 -12.75 -12.73
C GLU A 354 -30.67 -14.13 -13.20
N ALA A 355 -30.46 -14.37 -14.49
CA ALA A 355 -30.24 -15.71 -15.06
C ALA A 355 -28.84 -15.98 -15.64
N GLU A 356 -27.97 -14.98 -15.79
CA GLU A 356 -26.59 -15.17 -16.29
C GLU A 356 -25.60 -14.72 -15.22
N SER A 357 -25.08 -15.68 -14.44
CA SER A 357 -23.92 -15.45 -13.57
C SER A 357 -22.66 -15.33 -14.44
N GLU A 358 -22.45 -14.17 -15.07
CA GLU A 358 -21.15 -13.89 -15.67
C GLU A 358 -20.08 -13.79 -14.57
N ASP A 359 -18.93 -14.40 -14.84
CA ASP A 359 -17.73 -14.23 -14.02
C ASP A 359 -17.33 -12.75 -14.03
N ILE A 360 -17.32 -12.10 -12.86
CA ILE A 360 -16.96 -10.68 -12.71
C ILE A 360 -15.47 -10.48 -12.98
N PHE A 361 -14.67 -11.56 -12.97
CA PHE A 361 -13.23 -11.56 -13.19
C PHE A 361 -12.84 -12.49 -14.35
N PRO A 362 -13.34 -12.27 -15.58
CA PRO A 362 -13.06 -13.18 -16.71
C PRO A 362 -11.61 -13.03 -17.21
N ASP A 363 -10.99 -11.86 -17.03
CA ASP A 363 -9.58 -11.59 -17.37
C ASP A 363 -8.96 -10.59 -16.36
N PRO A 364 -8.66 -11.04 -15.13
CA PRO A 364 -8.17 -10.16 -14.08
C PRO A 364 -6.66 -9.91 -14.19
N VAL A 365 -6.24 -8.71 -13.81
CA VAL A 365 -4.85 -8.46 -13.41
C VAL A 365 -4.61 -9.14 -12.06
N VAL A 366 -3.82 -10.21 -12.04
CA VAL A 366 -3.41 -10.89 -10.81
C VAL A 366 -2.18 -10.19 -10.23
N LEU A 367 -2.38 -9.36 -9.20
CA LEU A 367 -1.31 -8.56 -8.59
C LEU A 367 -0.46 -9.34 -7.60
N SER A 368 -1.05 -10.35 -6.95
CA SER A 368 -0.38 -11.16 -5.93
C SER A 368 0.29 -12.40 -6.49
N TRP A 369 0.77 -13.26 -5.58
CA TRP A 369 1.18 -14.63 -5.93
C TRP A 369 0.07 -15.31 -6.75
N GLY A 370 0.51 -16.04 -7.77
CA GLY A 370 -0.40 -16.74 -8.69
C GLY A 370 -0.36 -18.22 -8.40
N GLY A 371 -1.33 -18.95 -8.92
CA GLY A 371 -1.46 -20.39 -8.77
C GLY A 371 -2.86 -20.82 -9.15
N GLU A 372 -3.11 -22.12 -9.18
CA GLU A 372 -4.46 -22.65 -9.34
C GLU A 372 -5.18 -22.58 -7.99
N ASP A 373 -6.32 -21.89 -7.94
CA ASP A 373 -7.19 -21.85 -6.77
C ASP A 373 -7.96 -23.18 -6.66
N LYS A 374 -7.30 -24.23 -6.15
CA LYS A 374 -7.96 -25.53 -5.91
C LYS A 374 -9.09 -25.40 -4.87
N HIS A 375 -8.89 -24.53 -3.89
CA HIS A 375 -9.85 -24.23 -2.83
C HIS A 375 -9.78 -22.76 -2.46
N VAL A 376 -10.94 -22.11 -2.37
CA VAL A 376 -11.09 -20.72 -1.89
C VAL A 376 -11.78 -20.78 -0.53
N PHE A 377 -11.09 -20.36 0.53
CA PHE A 377 -11.62 -20.33 1.89
C PHE A 377 -12.55 -19.13 2.11
N ALA A 378 -12.15 -17.98 1.57
CA ALA A 378 -12.91 -16.75 1.65
C ALA A 378 -12.54 -15.77 0.53
N ALA A 379 -13.50 -14.94 0.13
CA ALA A 379 -13.28 -13.87 -0.83
C ALA A 379 -14.09 -12.62 -0.47
N HIS A 380 -13.45 -11.45 -0.57
CA HIS A 380 -14.10 -10.16 -0.50
C HIS A 380 -13.91 -9.39 -1.80
N GLU A 381 -15.01 -9.07 -2.48
CA GLU A 381 -15.01 -8.27 -3.69
C GLU A 381 -15.52 -6.85 -3.42
N MET A 382 -14.79 -5.86 -3.94
CA MET A 382 -15.20 -4.46 -3.92
C MET A 382 -15.37 -3.98 -5.35
N LEU A 383 -16.61 -3.63 -5.72
CA LEU A 383 -16.99 -3.14 -7.03
C LEU A 383 -17.27 -1.64 -6.95
N ARG A 384 -16.64 -0.86 -7.82
CA ARG A 384 -16.79 0.59 -7.86
C ARG A 384 -17.16 1.10 -9.25
N GLY A 385 -17.96 2.17 -9.29
CA GLY A 385 -18.58 2.69 -10.51
C GLY A 385 -19.86 1.98 -10.91
N ILE A 386 -20.39 1.10 -10.05
CA ILE A 386 -21.63 0.33 -10.27
C ILE A 386 -22.41 0.24 -8.96
N GLY A 387 -23.72 0.50 -9.03
CA GLY A 387 -24.61 0.38 -7.89
C GLY A 387 -25.17 -1.01 -7.67
N LYS A 388 -25.51 -1.28 -6.41
CA LYS A 388 -26.22 -2.51 -6.04
C LYS A 388 -27.62 -2.48 -6.65
N SER A 389 -27.92 -3.37 -7.58
CA SER A 389 -29.29 -3.59 -8.05
C SER A 389 -30.11 -4.29 -6.95
N HIS A 390 -31.41 -4.03 -6.87
CA HIS A 390 -32.31 -4.74 -5.94
C HIS A 390 -32.34 -6.26 -6.19
N ASP A 391 -32.02 -6.68 -7.42
CA ASP A 391 -32.01 -8.07 -7.88
C ASP A 391 -30.57 -8.65 -7.99
N SER A 392 -29.59 -8.04 -7.29
CA SER A 392 -28.22 -8.57 -7.29
C SER A 392 -28.23 -10.02 -6.80
N PRO A 393 -27.72 -11.00 -7.58
CA PRO A 393 -27.86 -12.41 -7.25
C PRO A 393 -27.26 -12.70 -5.88
N LYS A 394 -28.01 -13.44 -5.06
CA LYS A 394 -27.44 -14.04 -3.85
C LYS A 394 -26.33 -14.98 -4.28
N ILE A 395 -25.15 -14.79 -3.71
CA ILE A 395 -23.97 -15.58 -4.02
C ILE A 395 -24.30 -17.06 -3.84
N ALA A 396 -24.10 -17.86 -4.88
CA ALA A 396 -23.98 -19.30 -4.72
C ALA A 396 -22.64 -19.55 -4.02
N SER A 397 -22.65 -19.59 -2.69
CA SER A 397 -21.45 -19.95 -1.92
C SER A 397 -21.01 -21.34 -2.38
N ALA A 398 -19.81 -21.42 -2.94
CA ALA A 398 -19.14 -22.70 -3.07
C ALA A 398 -19.10 -23.33 -1.67
N LYS A 399 -19.50 -24.60 -1.55
CA LYS A 399 -19.69 -25.27 -0.25
C LYS A 399 -18.40 -25.14 0.59
N GLY A 400 -18.44 -24.32 1.64
CA GLY A 400 -17.28 -24.07 2.53
C GLY A 400 -16.56 -22.72 2.35
N SER A 401 -16.88 -21.93 1.33
CA SER A 401 -16.28 -20.60 1.05
C SER A 401 -17.12 -19.45 1.64
N ARG A 402 -16.47 -18.51 2.34
CA ARG A 402 -17.10 -17.26 2.82
C ARG A 402 -16.92 -16.13 1.81
N GLU A 403 -18.00 -15.71 1.17
CA GLU A 403 -17.94 -14.68 0.13
C GLU A 403 -18.71 -13.41 0.51
N SER A 404 -18.16 -12.25 0.17
CA SER A 404 -18.77 -10.94 0.44
C SER A 404 -18.51 -9.97 -0.70
N LYS A 405 -19.55 -9.24 -1.13
CA LYS A 405 -19.43 -8.17 -2.13
C LYS A 405 -19.89 -6.82 -1.56
N THR A 406 -19.12 -5.78 -1.84
CA THR A 406 -19.47 -4.38 -1.54
C THR A 406 -19.50 -3.59 -2.85
N TYR A 407 -20.45 -2.65 -2.95
CA TYR A 407 -20.69 -1.84 -4.14
C TYR A 407 -20.54 -0.36 -3.82
N CYS A 408 -20.00 0.40 -4.77
CA CYS A 408 -19.95 1.85 -4.74
C CYS A 408 -20.24 2.42 -6.13
N ASN A 409 -21.09 3.43 -6.21
CA ASN A 409 -21.43 4.07 -7.48
C ASN A 409 -20.28 4.92 -8.04
N MET A 410 -19.27 5.25 -7.22
CA MET A 410 -18.17 6.14 -7.60
C MET A 410 -17.10 5.38 -8.41
N PRO A 411 -16.85 5.72 -9.68
CA PRO A 411 -15.74 5.14 -10.44
C PRO A 411 -14.38 5.68 -9.93
N LEU A 412 -13.28 5.04 -10.33
CA LEU A 412 -11.94 5.53 -10.03
C LEU A 412 -11.63 6.76 -10.90
N PRO A 413 -11.27 7.91 -10.31
CA PRO A 413 -10.84 9.08 -11.06
C PRO A 413 -9.41 8.90 -11.58
N LEU A 414 -9.19 9.17 -12.87
CA LEU A 414 -7.85 9.22 -13.46
C LEU A 414 -7.36 10.67 -13.54
N LEU A 415 -6.49 11.02 -12.61
CA LEU A 415 -5.97 12.38 -12.41
C LEU A 415 -4.88 12.74 -13.42
N SER A 416 -4.54 14.02 -13.51
CA SER A 416 -3.40 14.49 -14.30
C SER A 416 -2.04 13.97 -13.82
N SER A 417 -1.93 13.61 -12.52
CA SER A 417 -0.76 12.93 -11.95
C SER A 417 -0.71 11.44 -12.28
N PHE A 418 -1.79 10.89 -12.82
CA PHE A 418 -1.97 9.46 -13.05
C PHE A 418 -1.56 9.10 -14.49
N PRO A 419 -0.80 8.01 -14.70
CA PRO A 419 -0.44 7.57 -16.04
C PRO A 419 -1.67 7.08 -16.81
N ASP A 420 -1.68 7.24 -18.14
CA ASP A 420 -2.72 6.65 -18.97
C ASP A 420 -2.53 5.12 -19.02
N LEU A 421 -3.10 4.40 -18.05
CA LEU A 421 -2.97 2.94 -17.90
C LEU A 421 -4.14 2.16 -18.49
N PHE A 422 -5.34 2.71 -18.39
CA PHE A 422 -6.58 2.04 -18.77
C PHE A 422 -7.09 2.56 -20.11
N GLU A 423 -7.61 1.67 -20.95
CA GLU A 423 -8.26 2.05 -22.20
C GLU A 423 -9.47 2.95 -21.90
N GLN A 424 -9.56 4.11 -22.55
CA GLN A 424 -10.65 5.07 -22.32
C GLN A 424 -11.78 4.85 -23.32
N GLU A 425 -13.02 5.04 -22.86
CA GLU A 425 -14.19 5.02 -23.73
C GLU A 425 -14.19 6.25 -24.64
N LYS A 426 -14.52 6.06 -25.92
CA LYS A 426 -14.53 7.12 -26.92
C LYS A 426 -15.65 8.13 -26.58
N GLY A 427 -15.26 9.38 -26.28
CA GLY A 427 -16.20 10.49 -26.05
C GLY A 427 -16.54 10.79 -24.59
N ALA A 428 -15.88 10.14 -23.62
CA ALA A 428 -16.02 10.50 -22.21
C ALA A 428 -15.30 11.83 -21.91
N GLU A 429 -16.04 12.83 -21.42
CA GLU A 429 -15.49 14.13 -21.02
C GLU A 429 -14.64 14.04 -19.73
N ASN A 430 -14.97 13.09 -18.83
CA ASN A 430 -14.24 12.83 -17.58
C ASN A 430 -13.52 11.48 -17.63
N LYS A 431 -12.20 11.47 -17.40
CA LYS A 431 -11.37 10.26 -17.37
C LYS A 431 -11.63 9.46 -16.08
N ASN A 432 -12.68 8.63 -16.07
CA ASN A 432 -13.00 7.74 -14.95
C ASN A 432 -13.02 6.27 -15.39
N VAL A 433 -12.74 5.34 -14.48
CA VAL A 433 -12.73 3.90 -14.77
C VAL A 433 -13.53 3.13 -13.73
N LYS A 434 -14.43 2.25 -14.18
CA LYS A 434 -15.15 1.31 -13.32
C LYS A 434 -14.25 0.10 -13.06
N LEU A 435 -14.02 -0.23 -11.79
CA LEU A 435 -13.07 -1.27 -11.38
C LEU A 435 -13.72 -2.21 -10.36
N ALA A 436 -13.25 -3.45 -10.33
CA ALA A 436 -13.52 -4.39 -9.26
C ALA A 436 -12.21 -4.95 -8.72
N THR A 437 -12.14 -5.14 -7.41
CA THR A 437 -11.04 -5.85 -6.77
C THR A 437 -11.57 -7.06 -6.03
N SER A 438 -10.76 -8.11 -5.95
CA SER A 438 -11.06 -9.29 -5.16
C SER A 438 -9.86 -9.60 -4.26
N LEU A 439 -10.10 -9.58 -2.95
CA LEU A 439 -9.19 -10.12 -1.93
C LEU A 439 -9.62 -11.55 -1.65
N LYS A 440 -8.73 -12.52 -1.85
CA LYS A 440 -9.04 -13.94 -1.70
C LYS A 440 -8.04 -14.63 -0.78
N THR A 441 -8.56 -15.47 0.11
CA THR A 441 -7.78 -16.44 0.87
C THR A 441 -8.00 -17.80 0.24
N SER A 442 -6.98 -18.35 -0.41
CA SER A 442 -7.09 -19.58 -1.18
C SER A 442 -5.82 -20.41 -1.13
N SER A 443 -5.92 -21.67 -1.52
CA SER A 443 -4.79 -22.60 -1.56
C SER A 443 -3.75 -22.29 -2.65
N SER A 444 -3.95 -21.27 -3.49
CA SER A 444 -2.97 -20.88 -4.52
C SER A 444 -1.65 -20.36 -3.95
N VAL A 445 -1.63 -19.93 -2.68
CA VAL A 445 -0.40 -19.50 -2.00
C VAL A 445 0.57 -20.66 -1.70
N ILE A 446 0.07 -21.91 -1.66
CA ILE A 446 0.82 -23.11 -1.29
C ILE A 446 2.07 -23.30 -2.14
N ASP A 447 1.94 -23.17 -3.45
CA ASP A 447 3.05 -23.46 -4.38
C ASP A 447 4.18 -22.45 -4.20
N HIS A 448 3.83 -21.21 -3.87
CA HIS A 448 4.78 -20.18 -3.52
C HIS A 448 5.48 -20.50 -2.19
N LEU A 449 4.73 -20.87 -1.13
CA LEU A 449 5.30 -21.23 0.17
C LEU A 449 6.26 -22.44 0.08
N LYS A 450 5.89 -23.48 -0.68
CA LYS A 450 6.77 -24.63 -0.95
C LYS A 450 8.05 -24.24 -1.70
N SER A 451 7.91 -23.36 -2.69
CA SER A 451 9.06 -22.85 -3.45
C SER A 451 9.98 -22.03 -2.56
N ALA A 452 9.43 -21.16 -1.72
CA ALA A 452 10.16 -20.39 -0.71
C ALA A 452 10.92 -21.30 0.26
N GLN A 453 10.27 -22.32 0.82
CA GLN A 453 10.89 -23.26 1.75
C GLN A 453 12.07 -24.01 1.11
N SER A 454 11.91 -24.47 -0.13
CA SER A 454 12.98 -25.13 -0.90
C SER A 454 14.17 -24.20 -1.15
N LEU A 455 13.93 -22.90 -1.39
CA LEU A 455 14.99 -21.90 -1.59
C LEU A 455 15.72 -21.54 -0.31
N VAL A 456 15.00 -21.28 0.79
CA VAL A 456 15.59 -20.99 2.11
C VAL A 456 16.52 -22.11 2.55
N SER A 457 16.13 -23.36 2.30
CA SER A 457 16.95 -24.53 2.59
C SER A 457 18.33 -24.55 1.88
N ARG A 458 18.55 -23.68 0.90
CA ARG A 458 19.79 -23.61 0.11
C ARG A 458 20.57 -22.31 0.33
N VAL A 459 19.91 -21.23 0.74
CA VAL A 459 20.46 -19.87 0.67
C VAL A 459 20.66 -19.27 2.06
N VAL A 460 19.82 -19.62 3.04
CA VAL A 460 19.88 -19.02 4.39
C VAL A 460 20.85 -19.79 5.29
N ALA A 461 21.48 -19.07 6.22
CA ALA A 461 22.40 -19.63 7.21
C ALA A 461 21.72 -20.70 8.09
N PHE A 462 22.52 -21.62 8.64
CA PHE A 462 22.02 -22.83 9.30
C PHE A 462 21.16 -22.54 10.55
N ASP A 463 21.50 -21.49 11.28
CA ASP A 463 20.86 -21.02 12.51
C ASP A 463 19.44 -20.49 12.28
N GLU A 464 19.20 -19.68 11.25
CA GLU A 464 17.86 -19.15 10.94
C GLU A 464 17.01 -20.10 10.10
N ARG A 465 17.67 -20.98 9.34
CA ARG A 465 17.02 -21.89 8.39
C ARG A 465 15.96 -22.78 9.03
N GLU A 466 16.21 -23.32 10.22
CA GLU A 466 15.25 -24.21 10.89
C GLU A 466 13.98 -23.45 11.26
N THR A 467 14.12 -22.28 11.89
CA THR A 467 13.01 -21.40 12.28
C THR A 467 12.16 -21.00 11.07
N ILE A 468 12.79 -20.51 10.00
CA ILE A 468 12.08 -20.07 8.79
C ILE A 468 11.42 -21.26 8.08
N SER A 469 12.11 -22.40 7.99
CA SER A 469 11.56 -23.60 7.36
C SER A 469 10.35 -24.16 8.11
N ASN A 470 10.37 -24.12 9.45
CA ASN A 470 9.25 -24.54 10.30
C ASN A 470 8.08 -23.57 10.17
N GLY A 471 8.33 -22.25 10.24
CA GLY A 471 7.29 -21.23 10.05
C GLY A 471 6.59 -21.35 8.69
N LEU A 472 7.34 -21.58 7.61
CA LEU A 472 6.74 -21.84 6.28
C LEU A 472 5.96 -23.15 6.22
N GLY A 473 6.37 -24.17 6.98
CA GLY A 473 5.67 -25.45 7.09
C GLY A 473 4.31 -25.29 7.74
N GLU A 474 4.26 -24.62 8.90
CA GLU A 474 3.02 -24.29 9.62
C GLU A 474 2.07 -23.44 8.76
N LEU A 475 2.61 -22.44 8.05
CA LEU A 475 1.83 -21.63 7.11
C LEU A 475 1.27 -22.47 5.97
N TYR A 476 2.07 -23.35 5.37
CA TYR A 476 1.59 -24.22 4.31
C TYR A 476 0.44 -25.13 4.78
N GLU A 477 0.53 -25.70 5.98
CA GLU A 477 -0.51 -26.55 6.57
C GLU A 477 -1.84 -25.79 6.77
N ALA A 478 -1.77 -24.51 7.16
CA ALA A 478 -2.95 -23.67 7.34
C ALA A 478 -3.77 -23.44 6.03
N TYR A 479 -3.13 -23.59 4.87
CA TYR A 479 -3.76 -23.40 3.56
C TYR A 479 -4.06 -24.73 2.85
N GLN A 480 -3.65 -25.87 3.41
CA GLN A 480 -3.95 -27.18 2.85
C GLN A 480 -5.39 -27.61 3.16
N GLU A 481 -6.12 -28.05 2.15
CA GLU A 481 -7.44 -28.65 2.30
C GLU A 481 -7.33 -30.09 2.82
N GLY A 482 -8.14 -30.49 3.82
CA GLY A 482 -8.33 -31.91 4.15
C GLY A 482 -8.05 -32.38 5.58
N TRP A 483 -7.88 -31.51 6.59
CA TRP A 483 -7.90 -31.94 7.99
C TRP A 483 -9.24 -31.58 8.65
N GLY A 484 -10.30 -32.28 8.20
CA GLY A 484 -11.65 -32.12 8.69
C GLY A 484 -12.49 -33.37 8.47
N SER A 485 -12.34 -34.34 9.38
CA SER A 485 -13.31 -35.40 9.71
C SER A 485 -13.50 -36.59 8.75
N ASP A 486 -12.45 -37.41 8.57
CA ASP A 486 -12.61 -38.84 8.22
C ASP A 486 -12.85 -39.73 9.47
N SER A 487 -13.38 -39.13 10.55
CA SER A 487 -13.80 -39.84 11.76
C SER A 487 -15.27 -39.57 12.02
N ASP A 488 -16.15 -40.11 11.18
CA ASP A 488 -17.54 -40.44 11.56
C ASP A 488 -18.28 -41.37 10.56
N ASP A 489 -17.57 -42.15 9.74
CA ASP A 489 -18.18 -43.20 8.88
C ASP A 489 -17.85 -44.62 9.39
N PHE A 490 -17.89 -44.81 10.70
CA PHE A 490 -17.99 -46.13 11.33
C PHE A 490 -19.22 -46.13 12.25
N TYR A 491 -20.43 -46.03 11.70
CA TYR A 491 -21.66 -46.69 12.16
C TYR A 491 -22.82 -46.29 11.23
N ASP A 492 -23.07 -47.09 10.18
CA ASP A 492 -24.39 -47.68 9.88
C ASP A 492 -24.31 -48.67 8.70
#